data_AF-A0A2M8RCS5-F1
#
_entry.id   AF-A0A2M8RCS5-F1
#
_cell.length_a   1.000
_cell.length_b   1.000
_cell.length_c   1.000
_cell.angle_alpha   90.00
_cell.angle_beta   90.00
_cell.angle_gamma   90.00
#
_symmetry.space_group_name_H-M   'P 1'
#
loop_
_entity.id
_entity.type
_entity.pdbx_description
1 polymer ?
#
loop_
_entity_poly.entity_id
_entity_poly.type
_entity_poly.pdbx_seq_one_letter_code
_entity_poly.pdbx_strand_id
1 'polypeptide(L)'
;MHLWPPNISWSRIRWSWSLPATFILFFVAAGAPFPFGSTNDLSIAFWCLCLGVAVIFAPTRDLRAPHLWLLAGIGVIVAAYAFVLHEQLSDHPWVAPFQPIWKQASDLLGVPIAPSASIVKNEAFFALGAPLANILAIVLGITVGAERERARRLLWVIAISGAAYALYGVLSFLIEPTMILWRDKNAYLGSVTGTFINRNTAAAYFGSAAGIWMLLILEDVRRRLPERHVEWRRLSLDLRTIPPREILPQLSCLLICLMAMFMTTSRAGVGLSLLAMIVAFTLFLRKDLPPRTGIWISLGSGLAVALGLLQLLGGRVSSRFDSQGLVDEGRVEAWKSTLRIIADNPWFGTGMGTFQWAFPPYRSPNISIRGVWDAAHSTPLELASEVGIPMALLVALGWAIMLLVLARGVFGRRRDAIIAQAAAATATLSLLHSCLDFTLQVPGYSIPFFALFGAGLAQSFSTRDGRPRADHVATRPRGEGGPTTAARTARTLPELHKSV
;
A
#
# COMPACT_ATOMS: atom_id res chain seq x y z
N MET A 1 -12.58 16.99 -23.03
CA MET A 1 -12.20 15.73 -22.35
C MET A 1 -11.69 16.09 -20.97
N HIS A 2 -12.51 15.96 -19.92
CA HIS A 2 -12.03 16.18 -18.55
C HIS A 2 -11.53 14.84 -18.00
N LEU A 3 -10.21 14.64 -18.02
CA LEU A 3 -9.52 13.60 -17.23
C LEU A 3 -9.70 13.80 -15.72
N TRP A 4 -10.22 14.97 -15.34
CA TRP A 4 -10.32 15.45 -13.99
C TRP A 4 -11.69 15.13 -13.37
N PRO A 5 -11.76 14.69 -12.10
CA PRO A 5 -13.02 14.38 -11.46
C PRO A 5 -13.93 15.62 -11.39
N PRO A 6 -15.22 15.52 -11.75
CA PRO A 6 -16.12 16.67 -11.86
C PRO A 6 -16.39 17.40 -10.53
N ASN A 7 -16.05 16.79 -9.39
CA ASN A 7 -16.37 17.29 -8.04
C ASN A 7 -15.15 17.63 -7.17
N ILE A 8 -13.92 17.64 -7.68
CA ILE A 8 -12.77 18.11 -6.89
C ILE A 8 -12.50 19.57 -7.22
N SER A 9 -12.60 20.42 -6.20
CA SER A 9 -12.32 21.85 -6.32
C SER A 9 -10.82 22.10 -6.20
N TRP A 10 -10.09 22.04 -7.31
CA TRP A 10 -8.65 22.37 -7.35
C TRP A 10 -8.38 23.87 -7.22
N SER A 11 -9.38 24.71 -7.49
CA SER A 11 -9.29 26.17 -7.52
C SER A 11 -9.67 26.87 -6.20
N ARG A 12 -10.27 26.18 -5.22
CA ARG A 12 -10.52 26.74 -3.87
C ARG A 12 -9.42 26.31 -2.90
N ILE A 13 -8.20 26.79 -3.10
CA ILE A 13 -7.13 26.65 -2.12
C ILE A 13 -7.33 27.74 -1.07
N ARG A 14 -8.02 27.43 0.03
CA ARG A 14 -8.02 28.30 1.21
C ARG A 14 -6.70 28.12 1.94
N TRP A 15 -5.95 29.20 2.11
CA TRP A 15 -4.67 29.17 2.82
C TRP A 15 -4.87 28.56 4.21
N SER A 16 -4.16 27.47 4.49
CA SER A 16 -4.17 26.81 5.80
C SER A 16 -2.76 26.31 6.11
N TRP A 17 -2.42 26.25 7.40
CA TRP A 17 -1.16 25.72 7.91
C TRP A 17 -0.82 24.31 7.43
N SER A 18 -1.83 23.56 6.97
CA SER A 18 -1.68 22.18 6.51
C SER A 18 -1.54 22.00 4.99
N LEU A 19 -1.58 23.10 4.22
CA LEU A 19 -1.33 23.06 2.79
C LEU A 19 0.10 22.56 2.45
N PRO A 20 1.18 23.06 3.10
CA PRO A 20 2.54 22.62 2.79
C PRO A 20 2.70 21.10 2.89
N ALA A 21 2.25 20.49 3.99
CA ALA A 21 2.31 19.05 4.19
C ALA A 21 1.58 18.26 3.09
N THR A 22 0.40 18.75 2.68
CA THR A 22 -0.42 18.11 1.64
C THR A 22 0.28 18.19 0.27
N PHE A 23 0.79 19.36 -0.11
CA PHE A 23 1.50 19.54 -1.37
C PHE A 23 2.80 18.73 -1.42
N ILE A 24 3.59 18.75 -0.35
CA ILE A 24 4.83 17.98 -0.27
C ILE A 24 4.52 16.48 -0.35
N LEU A 25 3.53 15.97 0.38
CA LEU A 25 3.13 14.55 0.27
C LEU A 25 2.74 14.17 -1.17
N PHE A 26 2.00 15.04 -1.88
CA PHE A 26 1.60 14.77 -3.26
C PHE A 26 2.80 14.81 -4.20
N PHE A 27 3.70 15.79 -4.02
CA PHE A 27 4.95 15.87 -4.77
C PHE A 27 5.80 14.61 -4.57
N VAL A 28 5.98 14.18 -3.32
CA VAL A 28 6.76 12.98 -2.99
C VAL A 28 6.10 11.72 -3.54
N ALA A 29 4.79 11.55 -3.38
CA ALA A 29 4.07 10.38 -3.90
C ALA A 29 4.11 10.30 -5.44
N ALA A 30 4.10 11.43 -6.13
CA ALA A 30 4.24 11.48 -7.59
C ALA A 30 5.70 11.36 -8.06
N GLY A 31 6.64 11.91 -7.31
CA GLY A 31 8.05 12.05 -7.70
C GLY A 31 8.94 10.89 -7.29
N ALA A 32 8.62 10.15 -6.23
CA ALA A 32 9.44 9.04 -5.73
C ALA A 32 9.75 7.96 -6.78
N PRO A 33 8.83 7.57 -7.70
CA PRO A 33 9.18 6.62 -8.76
C PRO A 33 10.28 7.13 -9.71
N PHE A 34 10.50 8.44 -9.85
CA PHE A 34 11.28 9.02 -10.94
C PHE A 34 12.76 8.65 -10.96
N PRO A 35 13.63 9.02 -10.00
CA PRO A 35 15.06 8.80 -10.19
C PRO A 35 15.42 7.33 -9.95
N PHE A 36 15.37 6.50 -10.99
CA PHE A 36 15.76 5.09 -10.96
C PHE A 36 15.00 4.25 -9.90
N GLY A 37 13.73 4.60 -9.62
CA GLY A 37 12.95 3.98 -8.54
C GLY A 37 13.43 4.39 -7.14
N SER A 38 14.21 5.47 -7.03
CA SER A 38 14.76 6.06 -5.80
C SER A 38 15.55 5.06 -4.94
N THR A 39 16.33 4.18 -5.56
CA THR A 39 17.14 3.18 -4.85
C THR A 39 18.50 3.69 -4.41
N ASN A 40 18.87 4.92 -4.75
CA ASN A 40 20.15 5.51 -4.32
C ASN A 40 19.97 6.37 -3.06
N ASP A 41 21.04 6.48 -2.28
CA ASP A 41 21.02 7.16 -0.97
C ASP A 41 20.64 8.64 -1.08
N LEU A 42 21.08 9.32 -2.14
CA LEU A 42 20.76 10.73 -2.38
C LEU A 42 19.26 10.95 -2.56
N SER A 43 18.58 10.11 -3.34
CA SER A 43 17.13 10.19 -3.54
C SER A 43 16.40 9.85 -2.25
N ILE A 44 16.85 8.83 -1.53
CA ILE A 44 16.28 8.44 -0.24
C ILE A 44 16.37 9.59 0.77
N ALA A 45 17.56 10.20 0.91
CA ALA A 45 17.78 11.34 1.79
C ALA A 45 16.92 12.55 1.38
N PHE A 46 16.81 12.84 0.09
CA PHE A 46 15.95 13.90 -0.43
C PHE A 46 14.48 13.67 -0.05
N TRP A 47 13.96 12.45 -0.24
CA TRP A 47 12.59 12.12 0.14
C TRP A 47 12.37 12.16 1.65
N CYS A 48 13.34 11.69 2.45
CA CYS A 48 13.29 11.81 3.91
C CYS A 48 13.22 13.28 4.35
N LEU A 49 14.01 14.16 3.73
CA LEU A 49 13.98 15.60 4.01
C LEU A 49 12.62 16.21 3.66
N CYS A 50 12.09 15.94 2.46
CA CYS A 50 10.77 16.42 2.07
C CYS A 50 9.68 15.93 3.02
N LEU A 51 9.64 14.63 3.32
CA LEU A 51 8.64 14.04 4.21
C LEU A 51 8.80 14.55 5.66
N GLY A 52 10.03 14.73 6.14
CA GLY A 52 10.31 15.30 7.46
C GLY A 52 9.77 16.73 7.59
N VAL A 53 10.04 17.57 6.58
CA VAL A 53 9.46 18.93 6.50
C VAL A 53 7.93 18.86 6.45
N ALA A 54 7.36 17.94 5.69
CA ALA A 54 5.91 17.78 5.62
C ALA A 54 5.29 17.39 6.97
N VAL A 55 5.96 16.56 7.79
CA VAL A 55 5.47 16.17 9.11
C VAL A 55 5.38 17.37 10.07
N ILE A 56 6.31 18.33 9.98
CA ILE A 56 6.27 19.56 10.80
C ILE A 56 4.96 20.34 10.57
N PHE A 57 4.45 20.32 9.33
CA PHE A 57 3.21 21.01 8.94
C PHE A 57 1.99 20.07 8.88
N ALA A 58 2.08 18.86 9.45
CA ALA A 58 1.04 17.86 9.32
C ALA A 58 -0.30 18.34 9.92
N PRO A 59 -1.43 18.16 9.22
CA PRO A 59 -2.74 18.50 9.76
C PRO A 59 -3.08 17.60 10.95
N THR A 60 -3.28 18.20 12.12
CA THR A 60 -3.73 17.49 13.33
C THR A 60 -5.20 17.74 13.66
N ARG A 61 -5.81 18.78 13.10
CA ARG A 61 -7.19 19.20 13.41
C ARG A 61 -8.25 18.16 13.02
N ASP A 62 -7.98 17.38 11.98
CA ASP A 62 -8.89 16.36 11.46
C ASP A 62 -8.69 14.99 12.14
N LEU A 63 -7.71 14.88 13.04
CA LEU A 63 -7.42 13.65 13.76
C LEU A 63 -8.47 13.35 14.82
N ARG A 64 -8.75 12.06 14.99
CA ARG A 64 -9.66 11.52 16.00
C ARG A 64 -8.93 10.50 16.85
N ALA A 65 -9.51 10.12 17.98
CA ALA A 65 -8.92 9.14 18.89
C ALA A 65 -8.44 7.85 18.19
N PRO A 66 -9.18 7.24 17.23
CA PRO A 66 -8.66 6.06 16.52
C PRO A 66 -7.41 6.33 15.66
N HIS A 67 -7.29 7.53 15.08
CA HIS A 67 -6.08 7.91 14.35
C HIS A 67 -4.88 8.04 15.29
N LEU A 68 -5.09 8.60 16.49
CA LEU A 68 -4.04 8.72 17.50
C LEU A 68 -3.58 7.34 17.99
N TRP A 69 -4.48 6.37 18.14
CA TRP A 69 -4.11 4.99 18.48
C TRP A 69 -3.28 4.31 17.38
N LEU A 70 -3.60 4.54 16.10
CA LEU A 70 -2.76 4.06 15.00
C LEU A 70 -1.37 4.69 15.04
N LEU A 71 -1.28 6.01 15.23
CA LEU A 71 -0.01 6.73 15.33
C LEU A 71 0.81 6.27 16.54
N ALA A 72 0.16 6.01 17.68
CA ALA A 72 0.80 5.45 18.86
C ALA A 72 1.36 4.05 18.60
N GLY A 73 0.60 3.17 17.94
CA GLY A 73 1.07 1.84 17.53
C GLY A 73 2.26 1.90 16.58
N ILE A 74 2.25 2.83 15.61
CA ILE A 74 3.42 3.12 14.76
C ILE A 74 4.59 3.62 15.62
N GLY A 75 4.33 4.48 16.60
CA GLY A 75 5.33 4.96 17.56
C GLY A 75 6.02 3.84 18.34
N VAL A 76 5.30 2.79 18.73
CA VAL A 76 5.88 1.59 19.37
C VAL A 76 6.84 0.87 18.43
N ILE A 77 6.46 0.69 17.16
CA ILE A 77 7.33 0.08 16.14
C ILE A 77 8.58 0.93 15.91
N VAL A 78 8.43 2.26 15.85
CA VAL A 78 9.55 3.20 15.71
C VAL A 78 10.49 3.12 16.91
N ALA A 79 9.97 3.08 18.14
CA ALA A 79 10.78 2.95 19.34
C ALA A 79 11.55 1.62 19.37
N ALA A 80 10.92 0.52 18.95
CA ALA A 80 11.59 -0.77 18.84
C ALA A 80 12.67 -0.78 17.74
N TYR A 81 12.42 -0.15 16.59
CA TYR A 81 13.46 0.05 15.57
C TYR A 81 14.63 0.87 16.11
N ALA A 82 14.35 1.98 16.82
CA ALA A 82 15.38 2.81 17.41
C ALA A 82 16.22 2.03 18.44
N PHE A 83 15.59 1.16 19.23
CA PHE A 83 16.28 0.24 20.13
C PHE A 83 17.19 -0.73 19.37
N VAL A 84 16.70 -1.41 18.34
CA VAL A 84 17.53 -2.34 17.55
C VAL A 84 18.67 -1.61 16.84
N LEU A 85 18.43 -0.43 16.28
CA LEU A 85 19.46 0.38 15.64
C LEU A 85 20.51 0.87 16.65
N HIS A 86 20.09 1.25 17.86
CA HIS A 86 21.02 1.57 18.95
C HIS A 86 21.93 0.37 19.24
N GLU A 87 21.36 -0.82 19.41
CA GLU A 87 22.15 -2.04 19.66
C GLU A 87 23.12 -2.36 18.50
N GLN A 88 22.70 -2.15 17.24
CA GLN A 88 23.53 -2.45 16.07
C GLN A 88 24.65 -1.41 15.82
N LEU A 89 24.42 -0.14 16.17
CA LEU A 89 25.34 0.98 15.91
C LEU A 89 26.22 1.34 17.11
N SER A 90 25.81 1.01 18.33
CA SER A 90 26.52 1.39 19.55
C SER A 90 27.86 0.65 19.69
N ASP A 91 28.89 1.37 20.14
CA ASP A 91 30.15 0.76 20.62
C ASP A 91 29.95 0.00 21.95
N HIS A 92 28.87 0.32 22.66
CA HIS A 92 28.46 -0.29 23.93
C HIS A 92 26.97 -0.65 23.85
N PRO A 93 26.59 -1.71 23.11
CA PRO A 93 25.22 -2.22 23.11
C PRO A 93 24.81 -2.60 24.53
N TRP A 94 23.53 -2.43 24.87
CA TRP A 94 23.05 -2.76 26.21
C TRP A 94 22.91 -4.27 26.40
N VAL A 95 22.52 -4.99 25.35
CA VAL A 95 22.19 -6.42 25.43
C VAL A 95 22.63 -7.23 24.22
N ALA A 96 22.84 -6.61 23.06
CA ALA A 96 23.22 -7.34 21.86
C ALA A 96 24.67 -7.85 21.95
N PRO A 97 24.91 -9.14 21.66
CA PRO A 97 26.26 -9.67 21.62
C PRO A 97 27.01 -9.13 20.41
N PHE A 98 28.32 -8.98 20.55
CA PHE A 98 29.18 -8.66 19.42
C PHE A 98 29.30 -9.84 18.46
N GLN A 99 29.34 -9.54 17.16
CA GLN A 99 29.46 -10.56 16.12
C GLN A 99 30.85 -11.22 16.15
N PRO A 100 30.95 -12.57 16.10
CA PRO A 100 32.24 -13.28 16.18
C PRO A 100 33.24 -12.90 15.09
N ILE A 101 32.75 -12.42 13.93
CA ILE A 101 33.57 -12.03 12.78
C ILE A 101 34.60 -10.94 13.12
N TRP A 102 34.27 -10.02 14.04
CA TRP A 102 35.18 -8.95 14.44
C TRP A 102 36.41 -9.49 15.18
N LYS A 103 36.19 -10.47 16.06
CA LYS A 103 37.28 -11.14 16.75
C LYS A 103 38.13 -11.95 15.77
N GLN A 104 37.49 -12.73 14.89
CA GLN A 104 38.21 -13.52 13.87
C GLN A 104 39.05 -12.63 12.96
N ALA A 105 38.51 -11.49 12.51
CA ALA A 105 39.24 -10.53 11.69
C ALA A 105 40.42 -9.90 12.45
N SER A 106 40.22 -9.55 13.73
CA SER A 106 41.28 -8.99 14.58
C SER A 106 42.43 -9.98 14.79
N ASP A 107 42.10 -11.25 15.08
CA ASP A 107 43.06 -12.33 15.27
C ASP A 107 43.85 -12.62 13.99
N LEU A 108 43.18 -12.63 12.83
CA LEU A 108 43.81 -12.89 11.53
C LEU A 108 44.70 -11.74 11.05
N LEU A 109 44.31 -10.48 11.31
CA LEU A 109 45.06 -9.31 10.87
C LEU A 109 46.15 -8.89 11.88
N GLY A 110 46.14 -9.44 13.09
CA GLY A 110 47.09 -9.08 14.15
C GLY A 110 46.95 -7.64 14.66
N VAL A 111 45.80 -7.00 14.39
CA VAL A 111 45.49 -5.63 14.82
C VAL A 111 44.17 -5.61 15.59
N PRO A 112 44.03 -4.80 16.65
CA PRO A 112 42.79 -4.69 17.39
C PRO A 112 41.71 -4.04 16.51
N ILE A 113 40.57 -4.72 16.37
CA ILE A 113 39.40 -4.19 15.65
C ILE A 113 38.26 -3.99 16.65
N ALA A 114 37.67 -2.81 16.64
CA ALA A 114 36.52 -2.50 17.50
C ALA A 114 35.34 -3.42 17.13
N PRO A 115 34.80 -4.19 18.08
CA PRO A 115 33.68 -5.09 17.81
C PRO A 115 32.38 -4.30 17.61
N SER A 116 31.41 -4.94 16.94
CA SER A 116 30.04 -4.42 16.75
C SER A 116 29.04 -5.56 16.74
N ALA A 117 27.79 -5.27 17.12
CA ALA A 117 26.67 -6.22 17.02
C ALA A 117 26.20 -6.42 15.56
N SER A 118 26.55 -5.50 14.67
CA SER A 118 26.39 -5.65 13.22
C SER A 118 27.64 -6.27 12.60
N ILE A 119 27.48 -7.08 11.55
CA ILE A 119 28.61 -7.61 10.76
C ILE A 119 29.28 -6.51 9.91
N VAL A 120 28.57 -5.39 9.67
CA VAL A 120 29.10 -4.17 9.05
C VAL A 120 28.74 -2.98 9.93
N LYS A 121 29.75 -2.37 10.58
CA LYS A 121 29.56 -1.46 11.72
C LYS A 121 28.61 -0.28 11.47
N ASN A 122 28.67 0.34 10.29
CA ASN A 122 27.90 1.56 9.97
C ASN A 122 26.76 1.35 8.96
N GLU A 123 26.57 0.13 8.45
CA GLU A 123 25.61 -0.13 7.37
C GLU A 123 24.17 0.17 7.79
N ALA A 124 23.82 -0.15 9.04
CA ALA A 124 22.50 0.11 9.59
C ALA A 124 22.11 1.61 9.54
N PHE A 125 23.10 2.52 9.60
CA PHE A 125 22.86 3.95 9.46
C PHE A 125 22.45 4.33 8.03
N PHE A 126 23.09 3.75 7.01
CA PHE A 126 22.75 4.04 5.62
C PHE A 126 21.43 3.36 5.21
N ALA A 127 21.19 2.15 5.71
CA ALA A 127 19.98 1.39 5.43
C ALA A 127 18.71 1.99 6.04
N LEU A 128 18.80 2.81 7.10
CA LEU A 128 17.63 3.36 7.80
C LEU A 128 16.75 4.26 6.93
N GLY A 129 17.32 4.88 5.89
CA GLY A 129 16.65 5.91 5.11
C GLY A 129 15.36 5.43 4.44
N ALA A 130 15.38 4.26 3.81
CA ALA A 130 14.20 3.75 3.11
C ALA A 130 13.04 3.42 4.07
N PRO A 131 13.26 2.71 5.20
CA PRO A 131 12.21 2.51 6.20
C PRO A 131 11.75 3.80 6.89
N LEU A 132 12.65 4.76 7.13
CA LEU A 132 12.28 6.08 7.65
C LEU A 132 11.32 6.79 6.67
N ALA A 133 11.63 6.82 5.37
CA ALA A 133 10.75 7.40 4.36
C ALA A 133 9.37 6.70 4.35
N ASN A 134 9.33 5.37 4.47
CA ASN A 134 8.09 4.60 4.54
C ASN A 134 7.26 4.96 5.79
N ILE A 135 7.89 5.09 6.96
CA ILE A 135 7.25 5.51 8.22
C ILE A 135 6.69 6.93 8.11
N LEU A 136 7.47 7.87 7.57
CA LEU A 136 7.01 9.24 7.37
C LEU A 136 5.86 9.30 6.36
N ALA A 137 5.92 8.52 5.27
CA ALA A 137 4.87 8.44 4.26
C ALA A 137 3.56 7.89 4.82
N ILE A 138 3.58 6.83 5.65
CA ILE A 138 2.35 6.31 6.28
C ILE A 138 1.79 7.28 7.33
N VAL A 139 2.63 7.93 8.14
CA VAL A 139 2.20 8.94 9.11
C VAL A 139 1.55 10.14 8.41
N LEU A 140 2.16 10.63 7.33
CA LEU A 140 1.58 11.69 6.50
C LEU A 140 0.31 11.22 5.78
N GLY A 141 0.29 9.99 5.29
CA GLY A 141 -0.91 9.36 4.72
C GLY A 141 -2.06 9.35 5.72
N ILE A 142 -1.81 9.00 6.99
CA ILE A 142 -2.83 9.00 8.05
C ILE A 142 -3.30 10.43 8.36
N THR A 143 -2.37 11.37 8.56
CA THR A 143 -2.69 12.74 8.97
C THR A 143 -3.37 13.53 7.86
N VAL A 144 -2.75 13.61 6.68
CA VAL A 144 -3.32 14.28 5.49
C VAL A 144 -4.58 13.55 5.02
N GLY A 145 -4.57 12.21 5.07
CA GLY A 145 -5.69 11.39 4.67
C GLY A 145 -6.82 11.32 5.68
N ALA A 146 -6.74 11.96 6.84
CA ALA A 146 -7.87 12.09 7.77
C ALA A 146 -9.01 12.93 7.16
N GLU A 147 -8.67 13.92 6.34
CA GLU A 147 -9.63 14.69 5.56
C GLU A 147 -9.95 13.97 4.23
N ARG A 148 -11.24 13.70 3.99
CA ARG A 148 -11.72 12.93 2.83
C ARG A 148 -11.29 13.52 1.48
N GLU A 149 -11.33 14.85 1.33
CA GLU A 149 -10.99 15.48 0.06
C GLU A 149 -9.50 15.33 -0.26
N ARG A 150 -8.63 15.47 0.73
CA ARG A 150 -7.18 15.28 0.58
C ARG A 150 -6.82 13.83 0.28
N ALA A 151 -7.44 12.89 1.00
CA ALA A 151 -7.28 11.46 0.72
C ALA A 151 -7.70 11.10 -0.72
N ARG A 152 -8.79 11.70 -1.22
CA ARG A 152 -9.21 11.52 -2.61
C ARG A 152 -8.23 12.15 -3.60
N ARG A 153 -7.70 13.35 -3.32
CA ARG A 153 -6.68 13.99 -4.17
C ARG A 153 -5.40 13.16 -4.22
N LEU A 154 -4.94 12.60 -3.09
CA LEU A 154 -3.78 11.70 -3.04
C LEU A 154 -3.97 10.47 -3.95
N LEU A 155 -5.14 9.83 -3.89
CA LEU A 155 -5.48 8.70 -4.76
C LEU A 155 -5.34 9.07 -6.25
N TRP A 156 -5.86 10.23 -6.63
CA TRP A 156 -5.76 10.73 -8.02
C TRP A 156 -4.33 11.08 -8.42
N VAL A 157 -3.55 11.70 -7.53
CA VAL A 157 -2.13 11.99 -7.76
C VAL A 157 -1.37 10.71 -8.08
N ILE A 158 -1.58 9.66 -7.28
CA ILE A 158 -0.94 8.34 -7.48
C ILE A 158 -1.45 7.66 -8.76
N ALA A 159 -2.76 7.74 -9.06
CA ALA A 159 -3.33 7.15 -10.27
C ALA A 159 -2.75 7.80 -11.55
N ILE A 160 -2.72 9.13 -11.59
CA ILE A 160 -2.24 9.91 -12.74
C ILE A 160 -0.72 9.73 -12.90
N SER A 161 0.05 9.82 -11.80
CA SER A 161 1.49 9.59 -11.87
C SER A 161 1.79 8.16 -12.34
N GLY A 162 1.09 7.15 -11.80
CA GLY A 162 1.20 5.75 -12.23
C GLY A 162 0.97 5.56 -13.73
N ALA A 163 -0.08 6.16 -14.28
CA ALA A 163 -0.35 6.11 -15.73
C ALA A 163 0.71 6.85 -16.55
N ALA A 164 1.21 7.98 -16.07
CA ALA A 164 2.29 8.71 -16.74
C ALA A 164 3.59 7.90 -16.78
N TYR A 165 3.98 7.25 -15.68
CA TYR A 165 5.15 6.35 -15.66
C TYR A 165 4.94 5.10 -16.49
N ALA A 166 3.71 4.57 -16.56
CA ALA A 166 3.39 3.43 -17.43
C ALA A 166 3.55 3.82 -18.90
N LEU A 167 3.01 4.98 -19.31
CA LEU A 167 3.17 5.51 -20.65
C LEU A 167 4.64 5.74 -20.98
N TYR A 168 5.38 6.43 -20.09
CA TYR A 168 6.81 6.64 -20.24
C TYR A 168 7.56 5.31 -20.38
N GLY A 169 7.27 4.31 -19.52
CA GLY A 169 7.96 3.03 -19.54
C GLY A 169 7.71 2.22 -20.82
N VAL A 170 6.49 2.27 -21.36
CA VAL A 170 6.15 1.65 -22.65
C VAL A 170 6.87 2.38 -23.79
N LEU A 171 6.79 3.71 -23.86
CA LEU A 171 7.43 4.50 -24.91
C LEU A 171 8.95 4.36 -24.88
N SER A 172 9.57 4.47 -23.71
CA SER A 172 11.02 4.32 -23.53
C SER A 172 11.48 2.95 -23.99
N PHE A 173 10.74 1.88 -23.69
CA PHE A 173 11.09 0.53 -24.11
C PHE A 173 10.95 0.32 -25.62
N LEU A 174 9.99 0.98 -26.27
CA LEU A 174 9.80 0.90 -27.72
C LEU A 174 10.85 1.70 -28.50
N ILE A 175 11.32 2.82 -27.94
CA ILE A 175 12.30 3.71 -28.58
C ILE A 175 13.73 3.23 -28.33
N GLU A 176 14.08 2.99 -27.06
CA GLU A 176 15.43 2.62 -26.63
C GLU A 176 15.37 1.61 -25.48
N PRO A 177 15.19 0.30 -25.77
CA PRO A 177 15.02 -0.74 -24.75
C PRO A 177 16.28 -0.96 -23.90
N THR A 178 17.44 -0.48 -24.34
CA THR A 178 18.72 -0.65 -23.65
C THR A 178 18.98 0.41 -22.58
N MET A 179 18.14 1.45 -22.48
CA MET A 179 18.29 2.50 -21.48
C MET A 179 17.15 2.52 -20.45
N ILE A 180 17.47 2.97 -19.25
CA ILE A 180 16.52 3.44 -18.23
C ILE A 180 16.81 4.91 -18.02
N LEU A 181 15.84 5.79 -18.30
CA LEU A 181 16.04 7.24 -18.29
C LEU A 181 17.18 7.66 -19.22
N TRP A 182 18.38 7.86 -18.67
CA TRP A 182 19.60 8.26 -19.37
C TRP A 182 20.80 7.36 -19.03
N ARG A 183 20.57 6.18 -18.43
CA ARG A 183 21.62 5.21 -18.09
C ARG A 183 21.39 3.88 -18.79
N ASP A 184 22.49 3.19 -19.10
CA ASP A 184 22.44 1.85 -19.66
C ASP A 184 21.84 0.84 -18.68
N LYS A 185 21.03 -0.04 -19.25
CA LYS A 185 20.31 -1.08 -18.53
C LYS A 185 21.16 -2.35 -18.47
N ASN A 186 21.70 -2.64 -17.29
CA ASN A 186 22.54 -3.83 -17.09
C ASN A 186 21.73 -5.13 -16.84
N ALA A 187 20.43 -5.03 -16.58
CA ALA A 187 19.56 -6.17 -16.28
C ALA A 187 18.17 -5.99 -16.89
N TYR A 188 17.48 -7.08 -17.24
CA TYR A 188 16.10 -7.06 -17.75
C TYR A 188 15.91 -6.31 -19.09
N LEU A 189 16.88 -6.40 -20.01
CA LEU A 189 16.85 -5.74 -21.34
C LEU A 189 15.57 -6.02 -22.15
N GLY A 190 14.99 -7.22 -22.04
CA GLY A 190 13.77 -7.60 -22.76
C GLY A 190 12.45 -7.24 -22.05
N SER A 191 12.48 -6.43 -20.99
CA SER A 191 11.33 -6.15 -20.13
C SER A 191 11.12 -4.65 -19.92
N VAL A 192 9.88 -4.19 -19.88
CA VAL A 192 9.56 -2.83 -19.40
C VAL A 192 9.88 -2.73 -17.92
N THR A 193 10.61 -1.69 -17.53
CA THR A 193 10.88 -1.37 -16.12
C THR A 193 10.45 0.05 -15.75
N GLY A 194 10.08 0.88 -16.74
CA GLY A 194 9.77 2.28 -16.52
C GLY A 194 10.99 3.01 -15.97
N THR A 195 10.80 3.72 -14.87
CA THR A 195 11.88 4.36 -14.14
C THR A 195 12.52 3.44 -13.09
N PHE A 196 12.01 2.22 -12.88
CA PHE A 196 12.59 1.30 -11.91
C PHE A 196 13.75 0.52 -12.52
N ILE A 197 14.70 0.09 -11.69
CA ILE A 197 15.77 -0.84 -12.09
C ILE A 197 15.23 -2.28 -12.14
N ASN A 198 14.40 -2.65 -11.15
CA ASN A 198 13.85 -3.99 -11.00
C ASN A 198 12.49 -4.14 -11.70
N ARG A 199 12.37 -5.09 -12.64
CA ARG A 199 11.11 -5.35 -13.38
C ARG A 199 9.95 -5.83 -12.50
N ASN A 200 10.25 -6.52 -11.39
CA ASN A 200 9.22 -7.07 -10.52
C ASN A 200 8.59 -5.95 -9.67
N THR A 201 9.40 -4.99 -9.20
CA THR A 201 8.89 -3.76 -8.57
C THR A 201 8.07 -2.92 -9.57
N ALA A 202 8.55 -2.78 -10.82
CA ALA A 202 7.79 -2.10 -11.86
C ALA A 202 6.41 -2.76 -12.10
N ALA A 203 6.37 -4.10 -12.13
CA ALA A 203 5.14 -4.85 -12.32
C ALA A 203 4.13 -4.59 -11.19
N ALA A 204 4.58 -4.62 -9.93
CA ALA A 204 3.74 -4.31 -8.79
C ALA A 204 3.24 -2.86 -8.79
N TYR A 205 4.07 -1.90 -9.21
CA TYR A 205 3.66 -0.50 -9.33
C TYR A 205 2.58 -0.29 -10.40
N PHE A 206 2.80 -0.81 -11.62
CA PHE A 206 1.83 -0.69 -12.71
C PHE A 206 0.56 -1.50 -12.42
N GLY A 207 0.67 -2.65 -11.76
CA GLY A 207 -0.47 -3.43 -11.28
C GLY A 207 -1.30 -2.69 -10.23
N SER A 208 -0.64 -2.04 -9.25
CA SER A 208 -1.30 -1.16 -8.28
C SER A 208 -2.01 0.02 -8.96
N ALA A 209 -1.36 0.68 -9.92
CA ALA A 209 -1.96 1.76 -10.69
C ALA A 209 -3.17 1.28 -11.52
N ALA A 210 -3.07 0.12 -12.17
CA ALA A 210 -4.18 -0.50 -12.91
C ALA A 210 -5.36 -0.82 -11.98
N GLY A 211 -5.11 -1.38 -10.79
CA GLY A 211 -6.13 -1.62 -9.78
C GLY A 211 -6.84 -0.36 -9.32
N ILE A 212 -6.10 0.74 -9.12
CA ILE A 212 -6.67 2.05 -8.78
C ILE A 212 -7.56 2.58 -9.91
N TRP A 213 -7.09 2.56 -11.17
CA TRP A 213 -7.88 3.00 -12.31
C TRP A 213 -9.14 2.17 -12.51
N MET A 214 -9.06 0.86 -12.33
CA MET A 214 -10.23 -0.02 -12.36
C MET A 214 -11.25 0.41 -11.30
N LEU A 215 -10.84 0.64 -10.05
CA LEU A 215 -11.74 1.10 -8.99
C LEU A 215 -12.34 2.49 -9.27
N LEU A 216 -11.59 3.41 -9.87
CA LEU A 216 -12.09 4.72 -10.28
C LEU A 216 -13.16 4.61 -11.38
N ILE A 217 -12.96 3.73 -12.36
CA ILE A 217 -13.96 3.43 -13.40
C ILE A 217 -15.21 2.82 -12.78
N LEU A 218 -15.06 1.84 -11.90
CA LEU A 218 -16.19 1.19 -11.22
C LEU A 218 -17.00 2.19 -10.38
N GLU A 219 -16.33 3.09 -9.67
CA GLU A 219 -16.99 4.16 -8.92
C GLU A 219 -17.77 5.11 -9.84
N ASP A 220 -17.17 5.56 -10.94
CA ASP A 220 -17.82 6.48 -11.88
C ASP A 220 -19.03 5.83 -12.56
N VAL A 221 -18.88 4.58 -13.03
CA VAL A 221 -19.97 3.79 -13.61
C VAL A 221 -21.08 3.58 -12.58
N ARG A 222 -20.76 3.15 -11.36
CA ARG A 222 -21.77 2.89 -10.33
C ARG A 222 -22.55 4.14 -9.92
N ARG A 223 -21.90 5.31 -9.89
CA ARG A 223 -22.57 6.60 -9.59
C ARG A 223 -23.60 7.01 -10.64
N ARG A 224 -23.46 6.54 -11.88
CA ARG A 224 -24.36 6.86 -13.00
C ARG A 224 -25.49 5.84 -13.16
N LEU A 225 -25.32 4.64 -12.61
CA LEU A 225 -26.33 3.60 -12.63
C LEU A 225 -27.40 3.87 -11.57
N PRO A 226 -28.65 3.41 -11.78
CA PRO A 226 -29.71 3.52 -10.77
C PRO A 226 -29.32 2.83 -9.46
N GLU A 227 -29.77 3.36 -8.31
CA GLU A 227 -29.53 2.80 -6.95
C GLU A 227 -30.31 1.49 -6.70
N ARG A 228 -30.07 0.47 -7.54
CA ARG A 228 -30.62 -0.89 -7.45
C ARG A 228 -29.52 -1.94 -7.54
N HIS A 229 -29.87 -3.19 -7.19
CA HIS A 229 -28.99 -4.35 -7.41
C HIS A 229 -28.71 -4.50 -8.92
N VAL A 230 -27.52 -5.01 -9.26
CA VAL A 230 -27.13 -5.15 -10.67
C VAL A 230 -27.90 -6.31 -11.29
N GLU A 231 -28.85 -5.99 -12.17
CA GLU A 231 -29.56 -6.96 -12.99
C GLU A 231 -28.81 -7.20 -14.31
N TRP A 232 -28.20 -8.38 -14.47
CA TRP A 232 -27.43 -8.74 -15.66
C TRP A 232 -28.17 -8.52 -16.99
N ARG A 233 -29.48 -8.76 -17.03
CA ARG A 233 -30.32 -8.57 -18.23
C ARG A 233 -30.43 -7.11 -18.67
N ARG A 234 -30.34 -6.16 -17.73
CA ARG A 234 -30.46 -4.71 -17.98
C ARG A 234 -29.11 -4.00 -18.00
N LEU A 235 -28.05 -4.64 -17.50
CA LEU A 235 -26.71 -4.06 -17.42
C LEU A 235 -26.22 -3.54 -18.79
N SER A 236 -26.46 -4.27 -19.88
CA SER A 236 -26.06 -3.83 -21.23
C SER A 236 -26.79 -2.57 -21.69
N LEU A 237 -28.07 -2.43 -21.33
CA LEU A 237 -28.87 -1.24 -21.63
C LEU A 237 -28.45 -0.06 -20.75
N ASP A 238 -28.26 -0.30 -19.46
CA ASP A 238 -27.85 0.74 -18.51
C ASP A 238 -26.44 1.27 -18.86
N LEU A 239 -25.50 0.39 -19.27
CA LEU A 239 -24.16 0.80 -19.71
C LEU A 239 -24.17 1.62 -21.02
N ARG A 240 -25.12 1.36 -21.93
CA ARG A 240 -25.27 2.16 -23.18
C ARG A 240 -25.68 3.61 -22.92
N THR A 241 -26.24 3.90 -21.75
CA THR A 241 -26.60 5.28 -21.37
C THR A 241 -25.38 6.12 -21.00
N ILE A 242 -24.24 5.48 -20.70
CA ILE A 242 -23.01 6.19 -20.32
C ILE A 242 -22.24 6.53 -21.60
N PRO A 243 -22.06 7.82 -21.94
CA PRO A 243 -21.38 8.20 -23.16
C PRO A 243 -19.88 7.80 -23.08
N PRO A 244 -19.33 7.12 -24.11
CA PRO A 244 -17.96 6.59 -24.07
C PRO A 244 -16.90 7.64 -23.73
N ARG A 245 -17.08 8.89 -24.19
CA ARG A 245 -16.18 10.03 -23.95
C ARG A 245 -15.90 10.32 -22.47
N GLU A 246 -16.74 9.83 -21.56
CA GLU A 246 -16.65 10.07 -20.12
C GLU A 246 -15.89 8.98 -19.36
N ILE A 247 -15.76 7.79 -19.94
CA ILE A 247 -14.98 6.67 -19.39
C ILE A 247 -13.67 6.47 -20.15
N LEU A 248 -13.63 6.84 -21.43
CA LEU A 248 -12.50 6.60 -22.32
C LEU A 248 -11.15 7.08 -21.76
N PRO A 249 -11.04 8.26 -21.14
CA PRO A 249 -9.76 8.69 -20.57
C PRO A 249 -9.26 7.76 -19.44
N GLN A 250 -10.12 7.38 -18.50
CA GLN A 250 -9.80 6.48 -17.39
C GLN A 250 -9.50 5.08 -17.90
N LEU A 251 -10.24 4.62 -18.93
CA LEU A 251 -9.99 3.33 -19.59
C LEU A 251 -8.62 3.33 -20.29
N SER A 252 -8.25 4.40 -20.99
CA SER A 252 -6.92 4.53 -21.60
C SER A 252 -5.81 4.46 -20.54
N CYS A 253 -6.00 5.10 -19.38
CA CYS A 253 -5.06 5.01 -18.26
C CYS A 253 -4.98 3.60 -17.66
N LEU A 254 -6.11 2.88 -17.56
CA LEU A 254 -6.11 1.47 -17.15
C LEU A 254 -5.33 0.62 -18.16
N LEU A 255 -5.61 0.77 -19.45
CA LEU A 255 -5.03 -0.04 -20.52
C LEU A 255 -3.52 0.20 -20.64
N ILE A 256 -3.02 1.43 -20.50
CA ILE A 256 -1.58 1.70 -20.54
C ILE A 256 -0.87 1.10 -19.31
N CYS A 257 -1.48 1.15 -18.12
CA CYS A 257 -0.95 0.49 -16.93
C CYS A 257 -0.92 -1.04 -17.08
N LEU A 258 -1.98 -1.65 -17.63
CA LEU A 258 -2.02 -3.08 -17.92
C LEU A 258 -0.95 -3.46 -18.95
N MET A 259 -0.82 -2.69 -20.03
CA MET A 259 0.21 -2.91 -21.05
C MET A 259 1.61 -2.88 -20.44
N ALA A 260 1.94 -1.82 -19.68
CA ALA A 260 3.23 -1.70 -18.99
C ALA A 260 3.47 -2.87 -18.03
N MET A 261 2.45 -3.27 -17.26
CA MET A 261 2.50 -4.41 -16.33
C MET A 261 2.83 -5.72 -17.06
N PHE A 262 2.13 -6.07 -18.14
CA PHE A 262 2.39 -7.30 -18.90
C PHE A 262 3.78 -7.28 -19.57
N MET A 263 4.19 -6.12 -20.10
CA MET A 263 5.51 -5.95 -20.72
C MET A 263 6.68 -6.03 -19.73
N THR A 264 6.44 -5.96 -18.42
CA THR A 264 7.48 -6.24 -17.41
C THR A 264 7.93 -7.69 -17.41
N THR A 265 7.13 -8.61 -17.94
CA THR A 265 7.38 -10.07 -17.93
C THR A 265 7.59 -10.67 -16.53
N SER A 266 7.13 -9.99 -15.46
CA SER A 266 7.13 -10.50 -14.10
C SER A 266 5.95 -11.43 -13.87
N ARG A 267 6.22 -12.73 -13.68
CA ARG A 267 5.22 -13.77 -13.43
C ARG A 267 4.39 -13.50 -12.18
N ALA A 268 5.07 -13.38 -11.03
CA ALA A 268 4.43 -13.06 -9.75
C ALA A 268 3.76 -11.68 -9.81
N GLY A 269 4.40 -10.69 -10.43
CA GLY A 269 3.84 -9.34 -10.59
C GLY A 269 2.51 -9.33 -11.33
N VAL A 270 2.46 -9.95 -12.52
CA VAL A 270 1.22 -10.03 -13.32
C VAL A 270 0.15 -10.86 -12.61
N GLY A 271 0.50 -12.08 -12.14
CA GLY A 271 -0.46 -12.98 -11.51
C GLY A 271 -1.10 -12.39 -10.24
N LEU A 272 -0.28 -11.83 -9.34
CA LEU A 272 -0.76 -11.22 -8.11
C LEU A 272 -1.53 -9.93 -8.37
N SER A 273 -1.19 -9.15 -9.41
CA SER A 273 -1.92 -7.94 -9.77
C SER A 273 -3.32 -8.27 -10.29
N LEU A 274 -3.43 -9.26 -11.19
CA LEU A 274 -4.72 -9.75 -11.67
C LEU A 274 -5.56 -10.30 -10.52
N LEU A 275 -4.97 -11.09 -9.61
CA LEU A 275 -5.65 -11.59 -8.42
C LEU A 275 -6.16 -10.44 -7.52
N ALA A 276 -5.33 -9.45 -7.23
CA ALA A 276 -5.70 -8.29 -6.43
C ALA A 276 -6.83 -7.48 -7.10
N MET A 277 -6.82 -7.34 -8.42
CA MET A 277 -7.89 -6.71 -9.18
C MET A 277 -9.20 -7.51 -9.12
N ILE A 278 -9.17 -8.83 -9.27
CA ILE A 278 -10.38 -9.68 -9.15
C ILE A 278 -10.99 -9.55 -7.76
N VAL A 279 -10.16 -9.60 -6.71
CA VAL A 279 -10.60 -9.43 -5.32
C VAL A 279 -11.18 -8.03 -5.11
N ALA A 280 -10.50 -6.98 -5.57
CA ALA A 280 -10.95 -5.61 -5.43
C ALA A 280 -12.28 -5.35 -6.17
N PHE A 281 -12.41 -5.84 -7.40
CA PHE A 281 -13.64 -5.76 -8.20
C PHE A 281 -14.80 -6.46 -7.47
N THR A 282 -14.57 -7.68 -6.98
CA THR A 282 -15.58 -8.47 -6.26
C THR A 282 -15.99 -7.79 -4.95
N LEU A 283 -15.02 -7.27 -4.18
CA LEU A 283 -15.28 -6.53 -2.95
C LEU A 283 -16.01 -5.20 -3.22
N PHE A 284 -15.77 -4.56 -4.37
CA PHE A 284 -16.48 -3.36 -4.79
C PHE A 284 -17.95 -3.65 -5.06
N LEU A 285 -18.25 -4.69 -5.85
CA LEU A 285 -19.61 -5.05 -6.22
C LEU A 285 -20.34 -5.94 -5.21
N ARG A 286 -19.70 -6.34 -4.10
CA ARG A 286 -20.24 -7.34 -3.15
C ARG A 286 -21.65 -7.06 -2.62
N LYS A 287 -22.05 -5.78 -2.54
CA LYS A 287 -23.38 -5.37 -2.06
C LYS A 287 -24.43 -5.36 -3.18
N ASP A 288 -23.98 -5.31 -4.42
CA ASP A 288 -24.82 -5.24 -5.62
C ASP A 288 -25.03 -6.62 -6.23
N LEU A 289 -24.19 -7.59 -5.85
CA LEU A 289 -24.23 -8.99 -6.26
C LEU A 289 -25.16 -9.83 -5.38
N PRO A 290 -25.83 -10.86 -5.94
CA PRO A 290 -26.56 -11.85 -5.15
C PRO A 290 -25.67 -12.50 -4.08
N PRO A 291 -26.15 -12.67 -2.83
CA PRO A 291 -25.35 -13.26 -1.75
C PRO A 291 -24.79 -14.63 -2.14
N ARG A 292 -23.50 -14.85 -1.84
CA ARG A 292 -22.74 -16.08 -2.13
C ARG A 292 -22.59 -16.41 -3.63
N THR A 293 -23.68 -16.64 -4.36
CA THR A 293 -23.66 -17.03 -5.77
C THR A 293 -23.05 -15.94 -6.65
N GLY A 294 -23.42 -14.67 -6.43
CA GLY A 294 -22.86 -13.56 -7.20
C GLY A 294 -21.37 -13.35 -6.96
N ILE A 295 -20.88 -13.64 -5.74
CA ILE A 295 -19.46 -13.57 -5.39
C ILE A 295 -18.68 -14.64 -6.17
N TRP A 296 -19.13 -15.89 -6.14
CA TRP A 296 -18.47 -16.98 -6.87
C TRP A 296 -18.49 -16.75 -8.39
N ILE A 297 -19.59 -16.24 -8.94
CA ILE A 297 -19.69 -15.86 -10.36
C ILE A 297 -18.69 -14.74 -10.67
N SER A 298 -18.58 -13.71 -9.83
CA SER A 298 -17.62 -12.62 -10.01
C SER A 298 -16.17 -13.09 -9.96
N LEU A 299 -15.84 -14.00 -9.03
CA LEU A 299 -14.50 -14.60 -8.96
C LEU A 299 -14.20 -15.47 -10.18
N GLY A 300 -15.16 -16.31 -10.61
CA GLY A 300 -15.02 -17.16 -11.77
C GLY A 300 -14.89 -16.37 -13.08
N SER A 301 -15.70 -15.33 -13.27
CA SER A 301 -15.61 -14.46 -14.45
C SER A 301 -14.33 -13.63 -14.45
N GLY A 302 -13.93 -13.11 -13.28
CA GLY A 302 -12.66 -12.42 -13.10
C GLY A 302 -11.47 -13.32 -13.45
N LEU A 303 -11.48 -14.58 -13.00
CA LEU A 303 -10.46 -15.57 -13.35
C LEU A 303 -10.45 -15.86 -14.85
N ALA A 304 -11.61 -16.05 -15.48
CA ALA A 304 -11.69 -16.26 -16.92
C ALA A 304 -11.13 -15.07 -17.72
N VAL A 305 -11.44 -13.83 -17.32
CA VAL A 305 -10.88 -12.62 -17.93
C VAL A 305 -9.36 -12.56 -17.72
N ALA A 306 -8.87 -12.86 -16.52
CA ALA A 306 -7.43 -12.88 -16.25
C ALA A 306 -6.69 -13.91 -17.10
N LEU A 307 -7.24 -15.12 -17.25
CA LEU A 307 -6.69 -16.15 -18.15
C LEU A 307 -6.73 -15.70 -19.61
N GLY A 308 -7.81 -15.07 -20.06
CA GLY A 308 -7.91 -14.49 -21.40
C GLY A 308 -6.87 -13.39 -21.64
N LEU A 309 -6.64 -12.50 -20.67
CA LEU A 309 -5.60 -11.47 -20.74
C LEU A 309 -4.19 -12.09 -20.76
N LEU A 310 -3.94 -13.14 -19.97
CA LEU A 310 -2.68 -13.89 -20.01
C LEU A 310 -2.46 -14.55 -21.37
N GLN A 311 -3.50 -15.08 -22.00
CA GLN A 311 -3.40 -15.66 -23.33
C GLN A 311 -3.10 -14.60 -24.41
N LEU A 312 -3.74 -13.44 -24.33
CA LEU A 312 -3.63 -12.38 -25.34
C LEU A 312 -2.36 -11.53 -25.19
N LEU A 313 -1.98 -11.18 -23.96
CA LEU A 313 -0.92 -10.21 -23.65
C LEU A 313 0.26 -10.87 -22.94
N GLY A 314 0.08 -12.07 -22.40
CA GLY A 314 1.04 -12.74 -21.52
C GLY A 314 2.00 -13.69 -22.22
N GLY A 315 2.13 -13.72 -23.56
CA GLY A 315 2.96 -14.72 -24.25
C GLY A 315 4.37 -14.93 -23.67
N ARG A 316 5.08 -13.85 -23.30
CA ARG A 316 6.40 -13.93 -22.62
C ARG A 316 6.30 -14.29 -21.13
N VAL A 317 5.21 -13.94 -20.48
CA VAL A 317 4.95 -14.29 -19.08
C VAL A 317 4.65 -15.79 -18.98
N SER A 318 3.76 -16.29 -19.83
CA SER A 318 3.38 -17.71 -19.94
C SER A 318 4.58 -18.60 -20.27
N SER A 319 5.42 -18.24 -21.25
CA SER A 319 6.61 -19.05 -21.57
C SER A 319 7.59 -19.17 -20.40
N ARG A 320 7.68 -18.15 -19.55
CA ARG A 320 8.46 -18.19 -18.32
C ARG A 320 7.78 -18.99 -17.21
N PHE A 321 6.45 -18.93 -17.13
CA PHE A 321 5.71 -19.78 -16.21
C PHE A 321 5.92 -21.27 -16.54
N ASP A 322 5.86 -21.63 -17.81
CA ASP A 322 6.02 -23.02 -18.26
C ASP A 322 7.44 -23.53 -18.04
N SER A 323 8.46 -22.69 -18.26
CA SER A 323 9.87 -23.10 -18.14
C SER A 323 10.45 -23.05 -16.73
N GLN A 324 9.93 -22.18 -15.86
CA GLN A 324 10.57 -21.85 -14.58
C GLN A 324 9.57 -21.79 -13.40
N GLY A 325 8.28 -22.11 -13.59
CA GLY A 325 7.26 -22.08 -12.52
C GLY A 325 6.81 -20.69 -12.06
N LEU A 326 6.33 -20.56 -10.81
CA LEU A 326 5.98 -19.28 -10.17
C LEU A 326 7.20 -18.59 -9.53
N VAL A 327 8.11 -19.40 -8.98
CA VAL A 327 9.30 -18.98 -8.22
C VAL A 327 10.50 -19.74 -8.79
N ASP A 328 11.60 -19.04 -9.02
CA ASP A 328 12.85 -19.64 -9.52
C ASP A 328 13.55 -20.47 -8.43
N GLU A 329 14.17 -21.60 -8.80
CA GLU A 329 14.89 -22.49 -7.87
C GLU A 329 15.95 -21.74 -7.05
N GLY A 330 16.68 -20.81 -7.67
CA GLY A 330 17.67 -19.98 -6.98
C GLY A 330 17.08 -19.14 -5.84
N ARG A 331 15.80 -18.72 -5.92
CA ARG A 331 15.13 -17.99 -4.82
C ARG A 331 14.79 -18.93 -3.67
N VAL A 332 14.31 -20.14 -3.98
CA VAL A 332 14.00 -21.15 -2.94
C VAL A 332 15.26 -21.52 -2.17
N GLU A 333 16.38 -21.71 -2.87
CA GLU A 333 17.67 -21.98 -2.24
C GLU A 333 18.17 -20.77 -1.44
N ALA A 334 17.99 -19.54 -1.95
CA ALA A 334 18.31 -18.33 -1.20
C ALA A 334 17.50 -18.23 0.10
N TRP A 335 16.20 -18.55 0.08
CA TRP A 335 15.37 -18.56 1.29
C TRP A 335 15.86 -19.57 2.32
N LYS A 336 16.28 -20.77 1.90
CA LYS A 336 16.90 -21.76 2.80
C LYS A 336 18.20 -21.22 3.43
N SER A 337 19.04 -20.55 2.63
CA SER A 337 20.24 -19.88 3.13
C SER A 337 19.90 -18.76 4.11
N THR A 338 18.89 -17.93 3.82
CA THR A 338 18.43 -16.86 4.73
C THR A 338 17.88 -17.43 6.03
N LEU A 339 17.16 -18.55 6.01
CA LEU A 339 16.69 -19.22 7.23
C LEU A 339 17.86 -19.69 8.13
N ARG A 340 19.00 -20.09 7.54
CA ARG A 340 20.21 -20.41 8.31
C ARG A 340 20.83 -19.14 8.92
N ILE A 341 20.88 -18.03 8.17
CA ILE A 341 21.33 -16.73 8.72
C ILE A 341 20.48 -16.34 9.94
N ILE A 342 19.15 -16.48 9.83
CA ILE A 342 18.21 -16.20 10.93
C ILE A 342 18.47 -17.13 12.13
N ALA A 343 18.71 -18.41 11.89
CA ALA A 343 18.97 -19.38 12.95
C ALA A 343 20.27 -19.05 13.73
N ASP A 344 21.29 -18.56 13.03
CA ASP A 344 22.57 -18.19 13.63
C ASP A 344 22.54 -16.79 14.29
N ASN A 345 21.59 -15.92 13.90
CA ASN A 345 21.47 -14.54 14.39
C ASN A 345 20.03 -14.17 14.81
N PRO A 346 19.36 -14.91 15.71
CA PRO A 346 17.91 -14.83 15.90
C PRO A 346 17.43 -13.55 16.60
N TRP A 347 18.26 -12.90 17.43
CA TRP A 347 17.82 -11.83 18.32
C TRP A 347 17.89 -10.43 17.69
N PHE A 348 19.05 -10.07 17.16
CA PHE A 348 19.33 -8.75 16.59
C PHE A 348 19.68 -8.81 15.11
N GLY A 349 19.65 -10.00 14.50
CA GLY A 349 20.07 -10.20 13.12
C GLY A 349 21.55 -9.93 12.89
N THR A 350 21.95 -9.87 11.63
CA THR A 350 23.32 -9.55 11.23
C THR A 350 23.61 -8.05 11.19
N GLY A 351 22.60 -7.19 11.30
CA GLY A 351 22.71 -5.76 11.07
C GLY A 351 21.79 -5.32 9.93
N MET A 352 21.07 -4.21 10.10
CA MET A 352 20.21 -3.66 9.07
C MET A 352 20.99 -3.31 7.79
N GLY A 353 20.49 -3.72 6.62
CA GLY A 353 21.14 -3.54 5.32
C GLY A 353 22.31 -4.48 5.05
N THR A 354 22.65 -5.40 5.95
CA THR A 354 23.86 -6.22 5.81
C THR A 354 23.68 -7.50 5.00
N PHE A 355 22.50 -7.78 4.45
CA PHE A 355 22.20 -9.05 3.79
C PHE A 355 23.24 -9.46 2.74
N GLN A 356 23.67 -8.53 1.87
CA GLN A 356 24.68 -8.78 0.84
C GLN A 356 26.02 -9.31 1.40
N TRP A 357 26.40 -8.89 2.61
CA TRP A 357 27.63 -9.33 3.29
C TRP A 357 27.42 -10.58 4.15
N ALA A 358 26.21 -10.77 4.66
CA ALA A 358 25.83 -11.94 5.45
C ALA A 358 25.66 -13.20 4.59
N PHE A 359 25.18 -13.04 3.35
CA PHE A 359 24.79 -14.16 2.49
C PHE A 359 25.90 -15.08 1.97
N PRO A 360 27.09 -14.60 1.56
CA PRO A 360 28.08 -15.42 0.87
C PRO A 360 28.50 -16.71 1.60
N PRO A 361 28.75 -16.73 2.92
CA PRO A 361 29.06 -17.97 3.65
C PRO A 361 27.94 -19.00 3.64
N TYR A 362 26.68 -18.57 3.47
CA TYR A 362 25.49 -19.42 3.49
C TYR A 362 25.03 -19.81 2.09
N ARG A 363 25.64 -19.27 1.03
CA ARG A 363 25.19 -19.44 -0.36
C ARG A 363 25.20 -20.92 -0.75
N SER A 364 24.03 -21.44 -1.13
CA SER A 364 23.90 -22.80 -1.64
C SER A 364 24.66 -22.97 -2.97
N PRO A 365 25.33 -24.11 -3.21
CA PRO A 365 25.96 -24.42 -4.50
C PRO A 365 24.98 -24.39 -5.68
N ASN A 366 23.68 -24.55 -5.41
CA ASN A 366 22.61 -24.50 -6.42
C ASN A 366 22.26 -23.08 -6.87
N ILE A 367 22.88 -22.05 -6.28
CA ILE A 367 22.70 -20.64 -6.66
C ILE A 367 23.85 -20.22 -7.57
N SER A 368 23.53 -19.82 -8.80
CA SER A 368 24.50 -19.34 -9.81
C SER A 368 25.55 -18.43 -9.18
N ILE A 369 26.84 -18.71 -9.38
CA ILE A 369 27.94 -17.88 -8.85
C ILE A 369 28.10 -16.53 -9.59
N ARG A 370 27.44 -16.35 -10.74
CA ARG A 370 27.48 -15.09 -11.49
C ARG A 370 26.66 -14.01 -10.79
N GLY A 371 27.27 -12.84 -10.59
CA GLY A 371 26.63 -11.66 -10.01
C GLY A 371 26.60 -11.67 -8.48
N VAL A 372 26.19 -10.52 -7.93
CA VAL A 372 26.01 -10.31 -6.50
C VAL A 372 24.57 -10.65 -6.13
N TRP A 373 24.39 -11.42 -5.06
CA TRP A 373 23.08 -11.71 -4.50
C TRP A 373 22.89 -10.79 -3.29
N ASP A 374 22.21 -9.67 -3.54
CA ASP A 374 22.13 -8.51 -2.64
C ASP A 374 20.83 -8.47 -1.81
N ALA A 375 19.85 -9.34 -2.10
CA ALA A 375 18.58 -9.41 -1.36
C ALA A 375 18.12 -10.86 -1.15
N ALA A 376 17.35 -11.11 -0.09
CA ALA A 376 16.75 -12.42 0.16
C ALA A 376 15.65 -12.78 -0.85
N HIS A 377 15.19 -11.80 -1.64
CA HIS A 377 13.98 -11.90 -2.46
C HIS A 377 12.76 -12.35 -1.64
N SER A 378 12.68 -11.88 -0.39
CA SER A 378 11.54 -11.99 0.50
C SER A 378 11.73 -10.96 1.60
N THR A 379 10.99 -9.86 1.56
CA THR A 379 11.10 -8.78 2.55
C THR A 379 10.95 -9.29 4.00
N PRO A 380 10.04 -10.23 4.33
CA PRO A 380 9.94 -10.76 5.69
C PRO A 380 11.18 -11.54 6.14
N LEU A 381 11.76 -12.38 5.27
CA LEU A 381 12.94 -13.17 5.63
C LEU A 381 14.17 -12.27 5.77
N GLU A 382 14.33 -11.29 4.88
CA GLU A 382 15.42 -10.33 4.95
C GLU A 382 15.35 -9.52 6.23
N LEU A 383 14.16 -8.98 6.55
CA LEU A 383 13.92 -8.26 7.80
C LEU A 383 14.31 -9.12 9.02
N ALA A 384 13.84 -10.37 9.08
CA ALA A 384 14.19 -11.26 10.18
C ALA A 384 15.69 -11.57 10.25
N SER A 385 16.38 -11.68 9.11
CA SER A 385 17.83 -11.94 9.08
C SER A 385 18.66 -10.74 9.52
N GLU A 386 18.18 -9.52 9.27
CA GLU A 386 18.94 -8.29 9.48
C GLU A 386 18.67 -7.62 10.83
N VAL A 387 17.42 -7.62 11.31
CA VAL A 387 17.02 -6.97 12.58
C VAL A 387 16.53 -7.95 13.64
N GLY A 388 16.53 -9.25 13.33
CA GLY A 388 16.16 -10.32 14.24
C GLY A 388 14.66 -10.64 14.29
N ILE A 389 14.36 -11.81 14.83
CA ILE A 389 13.00 -12.37 14.96
C ILE A 389 12.10 -11.49 15.82
N PRO A 390 12.50 -10.98 17.00
CA PRO A 390 11.62 -10.16 17.84
C PRO A 390 11.09 -8.92 17.10
N MET A 391 11.98 -8.23 16.38
CA MET A 391 11.59 -7.04 15.62
C MET A 391 10.72 -7.41 14.41
N ALA A 392 11.07 -8.47 13.68
CA ALA A 392 10.26 -8.94 12.55
C ALA A 392 8.83 -9.35 12.98
N LEU A 393 8.69 -10.00 14.14
CA LEU A 393 7.37 -10.36 14.71
C LEU A 393 6.57 -9.12 15.12
N LEU A 394 7.21 -8.11 15.70
CA LEU A 394 6.54 -6.85 16.03
C LEU A 394 6.02 -6.13 14.78
N VAL A 395 6.84 -6.08 13.72
CA VAL A 395 6.42 -5.51 12.41
C VAL A 395 5.26 -6.32 11.82
N ALA A 396 5.32 -7.66 11.88
CA ALA A 396 4.25 -8.53 11.40
C ALA A 396 2.94 -8.32 12.17
N LEU A 397 3.02 -8.15 13.50
CA LEU A 397 1.87 -7.82 14.34
C LEU A 397 1.28 -6.45 13.97
N GLY A 398 2.13 -5.44 13.76
CA GLY A 398 1.72 -4.13 13.28
C GLY A 398 0.96 -4.20 11.96
N TRP A 399 1.48 -4.95 10.99
CA TRP A 399 0.79 -5.22 9.72
C TRP A 399 -0.56 -5.90 9.92
N ALA A 400 -0.63 -6.95 10.75
CA ALA A 400 -1.88 -7.66 11.03
C ALA A 400 -2.95 -6.70 11.61
N ILE A 401 -2.58 -5.85 12.58
CA ILE A 401 -3.48 -4.86 13.18
C ILE A 401 -3.95 -3.84 12.13
N MET A 402 -3.04 -3.28 11.34
CA MET A 402 -3.38 -2.31 10.29
C MET A 402 -4.30 -2.91 9.23
N LEU A 403 -4.04 -4.15 8.79
CA LEU A 403 -4.91 -4.86 7.83
C LEU A 403 -6.30 -5.14 8.42
N LEU A 404 -6.39 -5.48 9.70
CA LEU A 404 -7.69 -5.65 10.38
C LEU A 404 -8.48 -4.33 10.46
N VAL A 405 -7.80 -3.20 10.70
CA VAL A 405 -8.42 -1.87 10.67
C VAL A 405 -8.92 -1.55 9.27
N LEU A 406 -8.08 -1.77 8.25
CA LEU A 406 -8.43 -1.54 6.86
C LEU A 406 -9.59 -2.41 6.40
N ALA A 407 -9.59 -3.69 6.77
CA ALA A 407 -10.68 -4.62 6.50
C ALA A 407 -11.99 -4.12 7.13
N ARG A 408 -11.98 -3.68 8.40
CA ARG A 408 -13.16 -3.07 9.02
C ARG A 408 -13.66 -1.85 8.24
N GLY A 409 -12.76 -1.03 7.71
CA GLY A 409 -13.10 0.08 6.81
C GLY A 409 -13.79 -0.37 5.52
N VAL A 410 -13.20 -1.33 4.81
CA VAL A 410 -13.74 -1.89 3.56
C VAL A 410 -15.09 -2.57 3.78
N PHE A 411 -15.24 -3.32 4.86
CA PHE A 411 -16.45 -4.08 5.15
C PHE A 411 -17.57 -3.23 5.77
N GLY A 412 -17.23 -2.26 6.62
CA GLY A 412 -18.17 -1.44 7.38
C GLY A 412 -18.71 -0.21 6.65
N ARG A 413 -17.97 0.38 5.70
CA ARG A 413 -18.39 1.64 5.06
C ARG A 413 -19.46 1.46 4.00
N ARG A 414 -20.40 2.41 3.92
CA ARG A 414 -21.42 2.51 2.86
C ARG A 414 -21.12 3.58 1.82
N ARG A 415 -20.38 4.63 2.17
CA ARG A 415 -19.97 5.72 1.26
C ARG A 415 -18.44 5.90 1.32
N ASP A 416 -17.85 6.25 0.19
CA ASP A 416 -16.41 6.54 0.03
C ASP A 416 -15.49 5.39 0.43
N ALA A 417 -15.95 4.16 0.21
CA ALA A 417 -15.14 2.98 0.45
C ALA A 417 -13.93 2.88 -0.52
N ILE A 418 -13.93 3.65 -1.62
CA ILE A 418 -12.92 3.56 -2.68
C ILE A 418 -11.49 3.73 -2.17
N ILE A 419 -11.24 4.66 -1.23
CA ILE A 419 -9.87 4.91 -0.73
C ILE A 419 -9.38 3.70 0.09
N ALA A 420 -10.23 3.18 0.98
CA ALA A 420 -9.93 1.99 1.75
C ALA A 420 -9.82 0.73 0.85
N GLN A 421 -10.64 0.62 -0.19
CA GLN A 421 -10.59 -0.48 -1.16
C GLN A 421 -9.35 -0.42 -2.03
N ALA A 422 -8.95 0.77 -2.48
CA ALA A 422 -7.71 0.98 -3.23
C ALA A 422 -6.50 0.62 -2.37
N ALA A 423 -6.44 1.13 -1.13
CA ALA A 423 -5.41 0.76 -0.17
C ALA A 423 -5.38 -0.76 0.12
N ALA A 424 -6.54 -1.41 0.23
CA ALA A 424 -6.61 -2.85 0.46
C ALA A 424 -6.15 -3.66 -0.76
N ALA A 425 -6.51 -3.23 -1.96
CA ALA A 425 -6.10 -3.86 -3.21
C ALA A 425 -4.58 -3.76 -3.40
N THR A 426 -4.01 -2.56 -3.23
CA THR A 426 -2.55 -2.36 -3.34
C THR A 426 -1.80 -3.02 -2.20
N ALA A 427 -2.34 -3.07 -0.97
CA ALA A 427 -1.72 -3.80 0.14
C ALA A 427 -1.71 -5.31 -0.10
N THR A 428 -2.80 -5.88 -0.62
CA THR A 428 -2.88 -7.31 -0.96
C THR A 428 -1.81 -7.67 -2.00
N LEU A 429 -1.73 -6.88 -3.09
CA LEU A 429 -0.68 -7.07 -4.10
C LEU A 429 0.72 -6.94 -3.49
N SER A 430 0.98 -5.84 -2.77
CA SER A 430 2.32 -5.51 -2.29
C SER A 430 2.84 -6.51 -1.27
N LEU A 431 2.00 -6.94 -0.32
CA LEU A 431 2.41 -7.88 0.72
C LEU A 431 2.66 -9.27 0.16
N LEU A 432 1.78 -9.77 -0.71
CA LEU A 432 1.98 -11.06 -1.36
C LEU A 432 3.23 -11.04 -2.24
N HIS A 433 3.44 -9.95 -2.99
CA HIS A 433 4.63 -9.82 -3.83
C HIS A 433 5.91 -9.65 -3.00
N SER A 434 5.84 -8.96 -1.85
CA SER A 434 6.96 -8.84 -0.91
C SER A 434 7.32 -10.13 -0.18
N CYS A 435 6.44 -11.14 -0.18
CA CYS A 435 6.82 -12.48 0.28
C CYS A 435 7.70 -13.22 -0.73
N LEU A 436 7.61 -12.84 -2.02
CA LEU A 436 8.29 -13.48 -3.15
C LEU A 436 9.45 -12.64 -3.72
N ASP A 437 9.55 -11.37 -3.31
CA ASP A 437 10.56 -10.41 -3.75
C ASP A 437 10.70 -9.24 -2.75
N PHE A 438 11.56 -8.26 -3.04
CA PHE A 438 11.84 -7.12 -2.16
C PHE A 438 11.08 -5.83 -2.53
N THR A 439 9.90 -5.93 -3.12
CA THR A 439 9.20 -4.79 -3.73
C THR A 439 8.92 -3.62 -2.79
N LEU A 440 8.57 -3.87 -1.52
CA LEU A 440 8.35 -2.81 -0.51
C LEU A 440 9.63 -2.19 0.07
N GLN A 441 10.81 -2.71 -0.30
CA GLN A 441 12.09 -2.07 0.05
C GLN A 441 12.48 -0.99 -0.97
N VAL A 442 11.89 -0.99 -2.18
CA VAL A 442 12.21 0.00 -3.22
C VAL A 442 11.43 1.30 -3.00
N PRO A 443 12.09 2.42 -2.61
CA PRO A 443 11.43 3.65 -2.16
C PRO A 443 10.48 4.25 -3.19
N GLY A 444 10.83 4.17 -4.48
CA GLY A 444 9.99 4.68 -5.56
C GLY A 444 8.62 4.02 -5.64
N TYR A 445 8.48 2.79 -5.15
CA TYR A 445 7.18 2.12 -5.01
C TYR A 445 6.61 2.23 -3.60
N SER A 446 7.44 1.98 -2.58
CA SER A 446 6.95 1.89 -1.20
C SER A 446 6.42 3.22 -0.68
N ILE A 447 7.03 4.36 -1.02
CA ILE A 447 6.58 5.69 -0.58
C ILE A 447 5.13 5.99 -1.02
N PRO A 448 4.78 5.97 -2.34
CA PRO A 448 3.38 6.20 -2.74
C PRO A 448 2.44 5.13 -2.21
N PHE A 449 2.90 3.88 -2.09
CA PHE A 449 2.13 2.81 -1.48
C PHE A 449 1.78 3.10 -0.01
N PHE A 450 2.76 3.43 0.84
CA PHE A 450 2.55 3.72 2.26
C PHE A 450 1.75 5.00 2.48
N ALA A 451 1.90 6.02 1.62
CA ALA A 451 1.06 7.21 1.63
C ALA A 451 -0.42 6.86 1.38
N LEU A 452 -0.71 6.05 0.35
CA LEU A 452 -2.08 5.58 0.07
C LEU A 452 -2.61 4.66 1.17
N PHE A 453 -1.77 3.76 1.68
CA PHE A 453 -2.14 2.83 2.75
C PHE A 453 -2.51 3.59 4.02
N GLY A 454 -1.71 4.58 4.42
CA GLY A 454 -2.02 5.47 5.55
C GLY A 454 -3.33 6.23 5.35
N ALA A 455 -3.58 6.77 4.14
CA ALA A 455 -4.85 7.42 3.83
C ALA A 455 -6.05 6.43 3.87
N GLY A 456 -5.86 5.20 3.43
CA GLY A 456 -6.84 4.11 3.55
C GLY A 456 -7.17 3.79 5.00
N LEU A 457 -6.16 3.70 5.87
CA LEU A 457 -6.33 3.48 7.31
C LEU A 457 -7.11 4.63 7.96
N ALA A 458 -6.75 5.88 7.68
CA ALA A 458 -7.46 7.05 8.21
C ALA A 458 -8.93 7.09 7.75
N GLN A 459 -9.20 6.73 6.49
CA GLN A 459 -10.57 6.66 5.98
C GLN A 459 -11.36 5.43 6.47
N SER A 460 -10.74 4.49 7.17
CA SER A 460 -11.39 3.27 7.65
C SER A 460 -12.29 3.49 8.88
N PHE A 461 -12.15 4.61 9.59
CA PHE A 461 -12.97 4.93 10.75
C PHE A 461 -14.26 5.70 10.38
N SER A 462 -15.37 5.38 11.03
CA SER A 462 -16.63 6.11 10.83
C SER A 462 -16.57 7.50 11.46
N THR A 463 -17.26 8.47 10.87
CA THR A 463 -17.50 9.79 11.48
C THR A 463 -18.35 9.70 12.76
N ARG A 464 -19.06 8.59 12.99
CA ARG A 464 -19.85 8.37 14.21
C ARG A 464 -19.03 7.87 15.41
N ASP A 465 -17.88 7.24 15.18
CA ASP A 465 -17.12 6.56 16.24
C ASP A 465 -16.31 7.54 17.13
N GLY A 466 -16.32 8.84 16.81
CA GLY A 466 -15.56 9.88 17.51
C GLY A 466 -16.38 10.88 18.33
N ARG A 467 -17.72 10.76 18.39
CA ARG A 467 -18.50 11.56 19.35
C ARG A 467 -18.52 10.84 20.68
N PRO A 468 -18.07 11.47 21.79
CA PRO A 468 -18.40 10.97 23.13
C PRO A 468 -19.91 10.73 23.17
N ARG A 469 -20.32 9.57 23.69
CA ARG A 469 -21.72 9.31 24.06
C ARG A 469 -22.11 10.29 25.17
N ALA A 470 -22.39 11.53 24.81
CA ALA A 470 -23.08 12.46 25.68
C ALA A 470 -24.58 12.18 25.53
N ASP A 471 -25.17 11.74 26.64
CA ASP A 471 -26.58 11.80 26.98
C ASP A 471 -27.59 11.03 26.11
N HIS A 472 -27.59 9.71 26.29
CA HIS A 472 -28.87 8.99 26.41
C HIS A 472 -29.30 8.98 27.88
N VAL A 473 -29.64 10.16 28.42
CA VAL A 473 -30.46 10.21 29.64
C VAL A 473 -31.88 9.84 29.21
N ALA A 474 -32.36 8.78 29.84
CA ALA A 474 -33.62 8.12 29.56
C ALA A 474 -34.83 9.07 29.70
N THR A 475 -35.56 9.29 28.62
CA THR A 475 -36.98 9.63 28.70
C THR A 475 -37.76 8.34 28.90
N ARG A 476 -38.07 7.99 30.15
CA ARG A 476 -39.14 7.03 30.48
C ARG A 476 -40.48 7.77 30.47
N PRO A 477 -41.50 7.33 29.73
CA PRO A 477 -42.87 7.71 30.01
C PRO A 477 -43.38 6.89 31.21
N ARG A 478 -43.77 7.57 32.30
CA ARG A 478 -44.55 6.93 33.38
C ARG A 478 -46.00 6.83 32.92
N GLY A 479 -46.45 5.62 32.62
CA GLY A 479 -47.85 5.21 32.62
C GLY A 479 -48.04 4.07 33.64
N GLU A 480 -49.31 3.85 34.02
CA GLU A 480 -49.85 2.98 35.09
C GLU A 480 -49.96 3.69 36.47
N GLY A 481 -51.10 3.78 37.16
CA GLY A 481 -52.46 3.28 36.93
C GLY A 481 -53.22 3.18 38.27
N GLY A 482 -54.46 3.71 38.33
CA GLY A 482 -55.54 3.34 39.28
C GLY A 482 -55.89 4.31 40.43
N PRO A 483 -57.11 4.27 41.02
CA PRO A 483 -58.43 3.92 40.45
C PRO A 483 -59.58 4.92 40.78
N THR A 484 -60.65 4.84 39.99
CA THR A 484 -62.09 5.23 40.16
C THR A 484 -62.57 6.03 41.39
N THR A 485 -63.29 7.16 41.16
CA THR A 485 -64.67 7.39 41.67
C THR A 485 -65.37 8.62 41.04
N ALA A 486 -66.61 8.37 40.56
CA ALA A 486 -67.81 9.22 40.43
C ALA A 486 -67.75 10.77 40.49
N ALA A 487 -68.37 11.45 39.50
CA ALA A 487 -69.70 12.09 39.65
C ALA A 487 -69.96 13.25 38.65
N ARG A 488 -71.15 13.21 38.02
CA ARG A 488 -72.09 14.31 37.68
C ARG A 488 -71.59 15.52 36.85
N THR A 489 -72.18 15.72 35.67
CA THR A 489 -73.19 16.75 35.26
C THR A 489 -72.59 17.68 34.20
N ALA A 490 -72.99 17.58 32.93
CA ALA A 490 -74.17 18.18 32.27
C ALA A 490 -73.99 19.67 31.87
N ARG A 491 -74.01 19.94 30.55
CA ARG A 491 -74.49 21.12 29.78
C ARG A 491 -73.61 21.33 28.51
N THR A 492 -74.11 21.11 27.28
CA THR A 492 -74.76 22.08 26.36
C THR A 492 -73.95 23.38 26.20
N LEU A 493 -73.54 23.91 25.04
CA LEU A 493 -73.97 23.90 23.63
C LEU A 493 -72.79 24.46 22.76
N PRO A 494 -72.90 24.50 21.41
CA PRO A 494 -71.81 24.70 20.45
C PRO A 494 -71.72 26.13 19.87
N GLU A 495 -70.87 26.24 18.84
CA GLU A 495 -70.90 27.20 17.72
C GLU A 495 -70.12 28.53 17.83
N LEU A 496 -69.14 28.70 16.93
CA LEU A 496 -69.18 29.57 15.73
C LEU A 496 -67.85 30.28 15.44
N HIS A 497 -67.48 30.18 14.15
CA HIS A 497 -66.66 31.07 13.33
C HIS A 497 -66.13 32.37 13.93
N LYS A 498 -64.86 32.66 13.64
CA LYS A 498 -64.48 33.83 12.81
C LYS A 498 -63.06 33.72 12.25
N SER A 499 -62.99 34.04 10.96
CA SER A 499 -61.83 34.41 10.14
C SER A 499 -60.94 35.50 10.76
N VAL A 500 -59.62 35.37 10.60
CA VAL A 500 -58.75 36.21 9.73
C VAL A 500 -57.61 35.32 9.23
#